data_AF-A0A6J3H4Z7-F1
#
_entry.id   AF-A0A6J3H4Z7-F1
#
_cell.length_a   1.000
_cell.length_b   1.000
_cell.length_c   1.000
_cell.angle_alpha   90.00
_cell.angle_beta   90.00
_cell.angle_gamma   90.00
#
_symmetry.space_group_name_H-M   'P 1'
#
loop_
_entity.id
_entity.type
_entity.pdbx_description
1 polymer ?
#
loop_
_entity_poly.entity_id
_entity_poly.type
_entity_poly.pdbx_seq_one_letter_code
_entity_poly.pdbx_strand_id
1 'polypeptide(L)'
;MGGLFWRSALRGLLGGPRAPGWSLLVRPSSGGPSWTRERTLVAVKPDGVQRRLVGDVIQRFERRGFTLVGMKMLQVWEGYNVVRASRAMIGHTDSAEAAPGTIRGDFSVHISRNVIHASDSVEGAQREIQLWFQSSELVSWADAAPHSSTHPA
;
A
#
# COMPACT_ATOMS: atom_id res chain seq x y z
N MET A 1 17.41 9.92 27.34
CA MET A 1 16.51 11.09 27.17
C MET A 1 15.65 10.76 25.95
N GLY A 2 14.52 10.07 26.08
CA GLY A 2 13.24 10.58 26.59
C GLY A 2 12.49 11.21 25.42
N GLY A 3 11.27 10.87 25.01
CA GLY A 3 10.23 9.97 25.50
C GLY A 3 9.00 10.10 24.57
N LEU A 4 8.07 9.15 24.70
CA LEU A 4 6.61 9.17 24.45
C LEU A 4 5.99 10.11 23.39
N PHE A 5 5.17 9.56 22.47
CA PHE A 5 3.85 10.08 22.05
C PHE A 5 3.08 8.96 21.30
N TRP A 6 2.19 8.18 21.96
CA TRP A 6 0.71 8.34 21.98
C TRP A 6 0.05 7.90 20.64
N ARG A 7 -0.87 6.92 20.49
CA ARG A 7 -2.20 6.59 21.08
C ARG A 7 -2.57 5.14 20.65
N SER A 8 -3.07 4.23 21.48
CA SER A 8 -4.41 4.10 22.12
C SER A 8 -5.59 3.78 21.18
N ALA A 9 -5.99 2.50 21.13
CA ALA A 9 -7.34 1.93 20.91
C ALA A 9 -7.18 0.38 20.92
N LEU A 10 -7.90 -0.48 21.63
CA LEU A 10 -9.24 -0.47 22.18
C LEU A 10 -9.30 -1.38 23.42
N ARG A 11 -10.05 -0.94 24.43
CA ARG A 11 -10.52 -1.72 25.57
C ARG A 11 -11.72 -2.55 25.10
N GLY A 12 -11.60 -3.88 25.07
CA GLY A 12 -12.69 -4.79 24.74
C GLY A 12 -13.40 -5.30 25.99
N LEU A 13 -14.65 -4.88 26.14
CA LEU A 13 -15.65 -5.32 27.11
C LEU A 13 -16.10 -6.79 26.88
N LEU A 14 -16.64 -7.40 27.94
CA LEU A 14 -17.60 -8.53 28.03
C LEU A 14 -17.07 -9.95 28.40
N GLY A 15 -17.47 -10.39 29.60
CA GLY A 15 -18.26 -11.62 29.79
C GLY A 15 -17.53 -12.92 30.14
N GLY A 16 -17.68 -13.39 31.38
CA GLY A 16 -17.52 -14.83 31.73
C GLY A 16 -18.79 -15.63 31.38
N PRO A 17 -19.03 -16.87 31.89
CA PRO A 17 -18.16 -17.80 32.63
C PRO A 17 -18.00 -19.19 31.92
N ARG A 18 -17.22 -20.07 32.57
CA ARG A 18 -16.85 -21.44 32.18
C ARG A 18 -18.01 -22.45 32.21
N ALA A 19 -17.98 -23.43 31.31
CA ALA A 19 -18.44 -24.80 31.57
C ALA A 19 -17.56 -25.83 30.82
N PRO A 20 -17.19 -26.98 31.44
CA PRO A 20 -16.41 -28.03 30.80
C PRO A 20 -17.30 -29.20 30.35
N GLY A 21 -17.00 -29.78 29.19
CA GLY A 21 -17.72 -30.93 28.63
C GLY A 21 -16.84 -31.79 27.71
N TRP A 22 -16.22 -32.81 28.28
CA TRP A 22 -15.78 -34.09 27.69
C TRP A 22 -16.62 -34.53 26.46
N SER A 23 -16.17 -35.22 25.41
CA SER A 23 -15.09 -36.17 25.21
C SER A 23 -14.87 -36.43 23.70
N LEU A 24 -13.60 -36.67 23.34
CA LEU A 24 -13.05 -37.49 22.25
C LEU A 24 -13.90 -37.81 21.00
N LEU A 25 -13.44 -37.37 19.82
CA LEU A 25 -13.06 -38.27 18.70
C LEU A 25 -12.36 -37.50 17.57
N VAL A 26 -11.19 -38.03 17.18
CA VAL A 26 -10.32 -37.63 16.06
C VAL A 26 -9.71 -36.21 16.17
N ARG A 27 -8.56 -36.13 16.86
CA ARG A 27 -7.60 -35.05 16.58
C ARG A 27 -6.96 -35.37 15.22
N PRO A 28 -7.12 -34.57 14.16
CA PRO A 28 -6.13 -34.60 13.10
C PRO A 28 -4.80 -34.27 13.79
N SER A 29 -3.78 -35.05 13.51
CA SER A 29 -2.42 -34.84 14.01
C SER A 29 -2.04 -33.37 13.88
N SER A 30 -2.13 -32.63 14.99
CA SER A 30 -1.62 -31.27 15.12
C SER A 30 -0.10 -31.33 15.28
N GLY A 31 0.54 -32.05 14.34
CA GLY A 31 1.98 -32.30 14.27
C GLY A 31 2.64 -31.52 13.14
N GLY A 32 1.91 -30.59 12.49
CA GLY A 32 2.57 -29.51 11.78
C GLY A 32 3.32 -28.67 12.82
N PRO A 33 4.60 -28.34 12.60
CA PRO A 33 5.37 -27.63 13.60
C PRO A 33 4.63 -26.36 14.02
N SER A 34 4.51 -26.16 15.34
CA SER A 34 3.86 -25.00 15.95
C SER A 34 4.72 -23.76 15.82
N TRP A 35 5.26 -23.50 14.63
CA TRP A 35 5.91 -22.24 14.33
C TRP A 35 4.85 -21.16 14.53
N THR A 36 5.06 -20.30 15.52
CA THR A 36 4.28 -19.07 15.69
C THR A 36 4.29 -18.35 14.34
N ARG A 37 3.10 -18.01 13.80
CA ARG A 37 2.99 -17.24 12.56
C ARG A 37 3.38 -15.79 12.82
N GLU A 38 4.66 -15.56 13.08
CA GLU A 38 5.22 -14.24 13.24
C GLU A 38 5.15 -13.48 11.91
N ARG A 39 4.88 -12.18 12.01
CA ARG A 39 4.82 -11.27 10.87
C ARG A 39 5.67 -10.06 11.18
N THR A 40 6.39 -9.57 10.18
CA THR A 40 7.19 -8.35 10.29
C THR A 40 6.95 -7.44 9.10
N LEU A 41 7.21 -6.14 9.28
CA LEU A 41 7.18 -5.14 8.22
C LEU A 41 8.61 -4.92 7.72
N VAL A 42 8.79 -5.02 6.40
CA VAL A 42 10.06 -4.69 5.74
C VAL A 42 9.80 -3.53 4.78
N ALA A 43 10.58 -2.46 4.92
CA ALA A 43 10.50 -1.29 4.06
C ALA A 43 11.79 -1.18 3.22
N VAL A 44 11.64 -1.06 1.91
CA VAL A 44 12.73 -0.65 1.02
C VAL A 44 12.85 0.86 1.13
N LYS A 45 13.98 1.35 1.64
CA LYS A 45 14.26 2.78 1.79
C LYS A 45 14.36 3.48 0.42
N PRO A 46 14.23 4.82 0.36
CA PRO A 46 14.25 5.57 -0.90
C PRO A 46 15.46 5.28 -1.80
N ASP A 47 16.65 5.12 -1.25
CA ASP A 47 17.87 4.77 -2.00
C ASP A 47 17.79 3.39 -2.67
N GLY A 48 17.15 2.41 -2.00
CA GLY A 48 16.90 1.10 -2.57
C GLY A 48 15.91 1.14 -3.73
N VAL A 49 14.89 2.00 -3.64
CA VAL A 49 13.92 2.23 -4.72
C VAL A 49 14.60 2.90 -5.93
N GLN A 50 15.35 3.97 -5.71
CA GLN A 50 16.08 4.71 -6.75
C GLN A 50 17.06 3.82 -7.52
N ARG A 51 17.70 2.88 -6.82
CA ARG A 51 18.63 1.89 -7.41
C ARG A 51 17.93 0.68 -8.03
N ARG A 52 16.60 0.69 -8.13
CA ARG A 52 15.76 -0.38 -8.71
C ARG A 52 15.89 -1.74 -7.99
N LEU A 53 16.15 -1.74 -6.68
CA LEU A 53 16.40 -2.95 -5.88
C LEU A 53 15.13 -3.59 -5.27
N VAL A 54 13.93 -3.04 -5.52
CA VAL A 54 12.67 -3.54 -4.92
C VAL A 54 12.45 -5.01 -5.26
N GLY A 55 12.59 -5.40 -6.53
CA GLY A 55 12.45 -6.78 -6.99
C GLY A 55 13.50 -7.71 -6.38
N ASP A 56 14.76 -7.27 -6.31
CA ASP A 56 15.86 -8.06 -5.74
C ASP A 56 15.64 -8.32 -4.24
N VAL A 57 15.16 -7.33 -3.49
CA VAL A 57 14.85 -7.48 -2.06
C VAL A 57 13.72 -8.50 -1.89
N ILE A 58 12.60 -8.35 -2.62
CA ILE A 58 11.48 -9.31 -2.56
C ILE A 58 11.96 -10.72 -2.87
N GLN A 59 12.70 -10.88 -3.98
CA GLN A 59 13.23 -12.16 -4.42
C GLN A 59 14.12 -12.82 -3.36
N ARG A 60 14.93 -12.05 -2.62
CA ARG A 60 15.75 -12.59 -1.53
C ARG A 60 14.91 -13.14 -0.37
N PHE A 61 13.83 -12.47 0.01
CA PHE A 61 12.92 -12.97 1.05
C PHE A 61 12.19 -14.24 0.61
N GLU A 62 11.69 -14.27 -0.63
CA GLU A 62 11.00 -15.44 -1.20
C GLU A 62 11.95 -16.65 -1.32
N ARG A 63 13.16 -16.45 -1.86
CA ARG A 63 14.18 -17.51 -1.95
C ARG A 63 14.61 -18.06 -0.59
N ARG A 64 14.51 -17.25 0.48
CA ARG A 64 14.80 -17.71 1.84
C ARG A 64 13.70 -18.62 2.41
N GLY A 65 12.52 -18.64 1.78
CA GLY A 65 11.35 -19.40 2.20
C GLY A 65 10.30 -18.58 2.96
N PHE A 66 10.42 -17.26 3.02
CA PHE A 66 9.39 -16.40 3.62
C PHE A 66 8.26 -16.13 2.63
N THR A 67 7.03 -16.04 3.15
CA THR A 67 5.84 -15.71 2.35
C THR A 67 5.56 -14.21 2.43
N LEU A 68 5.48 -13.54 1.28
CA LEU A 68 4.95 -12.18 1.19
C LEU A 68 3.42 -12.22 1.39
N VAL A 69 2.96 -11.75 2.55
CA VAL A 69 1.52 -11.79 2.93
C VAL A 69 0.78 -10.47 2.66
N GLY A 70 1.49 -9.42 2.24
CA GLY A 70 0.93 -8.13 1.90
C GLY A 70 2.00 -7.14 1.43
N MET A 71 1.64 -6.29 0.48
CA MET A 71 2.48 -5.22 -0.04
C MET A 71 1.62 -4.00 -0.33
N LYS A 72 2.15 -2.81 -0.03
CA LYS A 72 1.52 -1.54 -0.37
C LYS A 72 2.53 -0.67 -1.08
N MET A 73 2.23 -0.29 -2.33
CA MET A 73 3.01 0.70 -3.08
C MET A 73 2.24 2.03 -3.06
N LEU A 74 2.91 3.10 -2.64
CA LEU A 74 2.37 4.44 -2.58
C LEU A 74 3.20 5.33 -3.49
N GLN A 75 2.54 6.20 -4.26
CA GLN A 75 3.18 7.08 -5.24
C GLN A 75 2.51 8.45 -5.21
N VAL A 76 3.30 9.50 -5.40
CA VAL A 76 2.82 10.88 -5.58
C VAL A 76 3.18 11.32 -7.00
N TRP A 77 2.18 11.76 -7.76
CA TRP A 77 2.35 12.23 -9.13
C TRP A 77 2.19 13.75 -9.19
N GLU A 78 3.06 14.42 -9.93
CA GLU A 78 3.02 15.87 -10.15
C GLU A 78 2.74 16.16 -11.63
N GLY A 79 1.89 17.16 -11.91
CA GLY A 79 1.56 17.58 -13.27
C GLY A 79 0.31 18.45 -13.36
N TYR A 80 0.10 19.06 -14.53
CA TYR A 80 -1.08 19.90 -14.79
C TYR A 80 -2.38 19.10 -14.64
N ASN A 81 -3.28 19.57 -13.77
CA ASN A 81 -4.56 18.91 -13.47
C ASN A 81 -4.44 17.43 -13.05
N VAL A 82 -3.30 17.02 -12.44
CA VAL A 82 -2.97 15.61 -12.21
C VAL A 82 -4.05 14.84 -11.45
N VAL A 83 -4.74 15.45 -10.48
CA VAL A 83 -5.84 14.80 -9.75
C VAL A 83 -6.99 14.44 -10.71
N ARG A 84 -7.49 15.43 -11.47
CA ARG A 84 -8.59 15.22 -12.44
C ARG A 84 -8.17 14.25 -13.54
N ALA A 85 -6.98 14.43 -14.10
CA ALA A 85 -6.44 13.58 -15.16
C ALA A 85 -6.29 12.13 -14.66
N SER A 86 -5.77 11.93 -13.46
CA SER A 86 -5.65 10.60 -12.84
C SER A 86 -7.01 9.94 -12.67
N ARG A 87 -8.02 10.66 -12.19
CA ARG A 87 -9.39 10.13 -12.05
C ARG A 87 -9.99 9.73 -13.41
N ALA A 88 -9.74 10.50 -14.46
CA ALA A 88 -10.18 10.17 -15.81
C ALA A 88 -9.48 8.91 -16.35
N MET A 89 -8.16 8.80 -16.17
CA MET A 89 -7.39 7.62 -16.59
C MET A 89 -7.78 6.36 -15.82
N ILE A 90 -8.06 6.48 -14.52
CA ILE A 90 -8.45 5.35 -13.67
C ILE A 90 -9.83 4.80 -14.04
N GLY A 91 -10.76 5.68 -14.39
CA GLY A 91 -12.14 5.30 -14.69
C GLY A 91 -13.04 5.21 -13.44
N HIS A 92 -14.31 4.88 -13.68
CA HIS A 92 -15.36 4.88 -12.66
C HIS A 92 -15.05 3.95 -11.49
N THR A 93 -15.61 4.23 -10.29
CA THR A 93 -15.37 3.41 -9.08
C THR A 93 -15.94 2.02 -9.20
N ASP A 94 -17.15 1.92 -9.76
CA ASP A 94 -17.68 0.65 -10.25
C ASP A 94 -17.02 0.33 -11.59
N SER A 95 -16.31 -0.80 -11.63
CA SER A 95 -15.60 -1.27 -12.83
C SER A 95 -16.55 -1.68 -13.94
N ALA A 96 -17.78 -2.08 -13.63
CA ALA A 96 -18.79 -2.39 -14.64
C ALA A 96 -19.21 -1.16 -15.46
N GLU A 97 -19.09 0.04 -14.86
CA GLU A 97 -19.39 1.33 -15.47
C GLU A 97 -18.14 2.04 -16.00
N ALA A 98 -16.95 1.46 -15.84
CA ALA A 98 -15.70 2.07 -16.29
C ALA A 98 -15.53 1.86 -17.80
N ALA A 99 -15.29 2.95 -18.53
CA ALA A 99 -15.12 2.90 -19.97
C ALA A 99 -13.88 2.05 -20.36
N PRO A 100 -13.94 1.29 -21.47
CA PRO A 100 -12.75 0.63 -22.04
C PRO A 100 -11.60 1.62 -22.29
N GLY A 101 -10.37 1.19 -22.04
CA GLY A 101 -9.17 2.03 -22.11
C GLY A 101 -8.85 2.79 -20.81
N THR A 102 -9.73 2.73 -19.81
CA THR A 102 -9.41 3.16 -18.44
C THR A 102 -8.80 2.01 -17.65
N ILE A 103 -8.00 2.29 -16.63
CA ILE A 103 -7.35 1.25 -15.81
C ILE A 103 -8.37 0.28 -15.23
N ARG A 104 -9.52 0.78 -14.74
CA ARG A 104 -10.57 -0.10 -14.19
C ARG A 104 -11.37 -0.81 -15.26
N GLY A 105 -11.63 -0.17 -16.40
CA GLY A 105 -12.31 -0.82 -17.53
C GLY A 105 -11.50 -2.01 -18.08
N ASP A 106 -10.17 -1.90 -18.07
CA ASP A 106 -9.29 -2.91 -18.68
C ASP A 106 -8.85 -4.00 -17.68
N PHE A 107 -8.69 -3.68 -16.39
CA PHE A 107 -8.04 -4.57 -15.43
C PHE A 107 -8.91 -4.96 -14.22
N SER A 108 -10.14 -4.45 -14.10
CA SER A 108 -11.02 -4.71 -12.94
C SER A 108 -12.37 -5.29 -13.36
N VAL A 109 -13.04 -6.00 -12.43
CA VAL A 109 -14.35 -6.62 -12.69
C VAL A 109 -15.43 -6.24 -11.68
N HIS A 110 -15.08 -5.68 -10.52
CA HIS A 110 -16.04 -5.42 -9.45
C HIS A 110 -15.56 -4.30 -8.52
N ILE A 111 -16.51 -3.57 -7.93
CA ILE A 111 -16.23 -2.41 -7.05
C ILE A 111 -15.31 -2.74 -5.86
N SER A 112 -15.42 -3.94 -5.30
CA SER A 112 -14.57 -4.38 -4.18
C SER A 112 -13.15 -4.81 -4.58
N ARG A 113 -12.87 -4.88 -5.89
CA ARG A 113 -11.59 -5.32 -6.46
C ARG A 113 -11.22 -4.45 -7.67
N ASN A 114 -11.22 -3.14 -7.47
CA ASN A 114 -11.07 -2.13 -8.52
C ASN A 114 -9.63 -1.64 -8.75
N VAL A 115 -8.66 -2.50 -8.43
CA VAL A 115 -7.20 -2.48 -8.67
C VAL A 115 -6.37 -1.27 -8.23
N ILE A 116 -6.94 -0.07 -8.11
CA ILE A 116 -6.21 1.18 -7.89
C ILE A 116 -7.04 2.22 -7.11
N HIS A 117 -6.36 3.03 -6.30
CA HIS A 117 -6.89 4.21 -5.59
C HIS A 117 -6.21 5.48 -6.11
N ALA A 118 -6.97 6.58 -6.17
CA ALA A 118 -6.42 7.92 -6.33
C ALA A 118 -7.35 8.94 -5.67
N SER A 119 -6.76 10.01 -5.17
CA SER A 119 -7.44 11.14 -4.54
C SER A 119 -8.53 11.70 -5.45
N ASP A 120 -9.65 12.11 -4.86
CA ASP A 120 -10.84 12.60 -5.58
C ASP A 120 -10.85 14.11 -5.81
N SER A 121 -10.01 14.84 -5.09
CA SER A 121 -9.96 16.30 -5.01
C SER A 121 -8.54 16.77 -4.70
N VAL A 122 -8.25 18.04 -4.98
CA VAL A 122 -6.92 18.62 -4.67
C VAL A 122 -6.70 18.65 -3.16
N GLU A 123 -7.72 19.01 -2.40
CA GLU A 123 -7.71 19.04 -0.94
C GLU A 123 -7.58 17.62 -0.37
N GLY A 124 -8.25 16.64 -0.99
CA GLY A 124 -8.09 15.22 -0.67
C GLY A 124 -6.67 14.73 -0.89
N ALA A 125 -6.07 15.08 -2.03
CA ALA A 125 -4.70 14.72 -2.36
C ALA A 125 -3.71 15.30 -1.34
N GLN A 126 -3.85 16.56 -0.95
CA GLN A 126 -2.99 17.18 0.07
C GLN A 126 -3.04 16.43 1.40
N ARG A 127 -4.24 16.06 1.88
CA ARG A 127 -4.40 15.29 3.12
C ARG A 127 -3.79 13.89 3.02
N GLU A 128 -4.05 13.19 1.91
CA GLU A 128 -3.51 11.84 1.70
C GLU A 128 -1.97 11.86 1.61
N ILE A 129 -1.39 12.82 0.89
CA ILE A 129 0.07 12.95 0.78
C ILE A 129 0.70 13.19 2.16
N GLN A 130 0.15 14.11 2.95
CA GLN A 130 0.65 14.38 4.32
C GLN A 130 0.48 13.20 5.27
N LEU A 131 -0.51 12.34 5.04
CA LEU A 131 -0.70 11.12 5.84
C LEU A 131 0.35 10.06 5.55
N TRP A 132 0.78 9.95 4.30
CA TRP A 132 1.59 8.82 3.83
C TRP A 132 3.08 9.14 3.61
N PHE A 133 3.44 10.41 3.41
CA PHE A 133 4.80 10.82 3.05
C PHE A 133 5.31 11.95 3.95
N GLN A 134 6.60 11.89 4.27
CA GLN A 134 7.35 13.02 4.78
C GLN A 134 7.81 13.90 3.62
N SER A 135 7.97 15.21 3.84
CA SER A 135 8.42 16.14 2.79
C SER A 135 9.78 15.77 2.19
N SER A 136 10.67 15.13 2.97
CA SER A 136 11.99 14.65 2.53
C SER A 136 11.93 13.43 1.60
N GLU A 137 10.79 12.76 1.50
CA GLU A 137 10.57 11.61 0.60
C GLU A 137 10.06 12.06 -0.79
N LEU A 138 9.67 13.34 -0.93
CA LEU A 138 9.19 13.91 -2.17
C LEU A 138 10.35 14.59 -2.92
N VAL A 139 10.50 14.27 -4.20
CA VAL A 139 11.56 14.82 -5.07
C VAL A 139 10.99 15.92 -5.96
N SER A 140 11.62 17.09 -5.97
CA SER A 140 11.30 18.22 -6.87
C SER A 140 11.95 18.04 -8.24
N TRP A 141 11.15 18.12 -9.31
CA TRP A 141 11.67 18.01 -10.69
C TRP A 141 12.40 19.27 -11.17
N ALA A 142 12.19 20.43 -10.54
CA ALA A 142 12.86 21.68 -10.88
C ALA A 142 14.40 21.60 -10.73
N ASP A 143 14.90 20.70 -9.88
CA ASP A 143 16.32 20.53 -9.61
C ASP A 143 17.02 19.59 -10.62
N ALA A 144 16.28 18.99 -11.57
CA ALA A 144 16.78 17.97 -12.48
C ALA A 144 17.01 18.45 -13.93
N ALA A 145 16.61 19.67 -14.29
CA ALA A 145 16.84 20.22 -15.63
C ALA A 145 17.86 21.37 -15.59
N PRO A 146 19.06 21.25 -16.20
CA PRO A 146 19.86 22.42 -16.49
C PRO A 146 19.11 23.28 -17.51
N HIS A 147 18.85 24.53 -17.15
CA HIS A 147 18.24 25.53 -18.02
C HIS A 147 19.04 25.67 -19.33
N SER A 148 18.57 25.06 -20.41
CA SER A 148 19.02 25.38 -21.77
C SER A 148 17.91 25.09 -22.78
N SER A 149 16.87 25.92 -22.76
CA SER A 149 15.94 26.03 -23.89
C SER A 149 16.34 27.22 -24.76
N THR A 150 17.42 27.07 -25.53
CA THR A 150 17.58 27.82 -26.78
C THR A 150 16.67 27.17 -27.82
N HIS A 151 15.51 27.77 -28.08
CA HIS A 151 14.73 27.48 -29.29
C HIS A 151 15.24 28.37 -30.43
N PRO A 152 15.68 27.83 -31.59
CA PRO A 152 15.80 28.62 -32.80
C PRO A 152 14.43 28.80 -33.46
N ALA A 153 14.26 29.97 -34.08
CA ALA A 153 13.06 30.45 -34.78
C ALA A 153 12.76 29.69 -36.08
#